data_AF-G8TRU1-F1
#
_entry.id   AF-G8TRU1-F1
#
_cell.length_a   1.000
_cell.length_b   1.000
_cell.length_c   1.000
_cell.angle_alpha   90.00
_cell.angle_beta   90.00
_cell.angle_gamma   90.00
#
_symmetry.space_group_name_H-M   'P 1'
#
loop_
_entity.id
_entity.type
_entity.pdbx_description
1 polymer ?
#
loop_
_entity_poly.entity_id
_entity_poly.type
_entity_poly.pdbx_seq_one_letter_code
_entity_poly.pdbx_strand_id
1 'polypeptide(L)'
;MQRHLLTFLLLAVTLTSIVSCSHSDKSGLAIPRDAAFALHVNVKSLTSKLSWQEIQQNEWFKEAYTTETDSFVKKTLQDPATSGVDIQSDLGLFVKKQNQGGYMAVEGGIKDAAAFETFATNANKGGKVVKSGDVSVLNTGLKSLVAWTKSRFVFISDVPMGSLANRFNSNASGYEPFSFTTDSLQKFAMELFDLPSKNNLVSDERFVSVMKEPGDIHYWVNAEQYYNSLGGMMSLLKMNSLFEGNAYGAALNFANGKITFKTKAFVNKELKALMEKNGGGKISADMINRIPSKNVVAVFAFKYQPQGFIDLLKMMGVDGMVNGFLGSEGYSTAEFVKATKGDVLLAVSDLKIKGKTTPGINPDGSPAIEQDILPVNILFASSVNEKPSFDKLFSILQKKSQELQPITNNVHFQLNNDWFAAGNSPEQVNAFLSGGNNNFAFTSRLAGKSFGGYIDLQGIIKTMAPSTTDSVSKATMDLSTNMWQDVYMYSDGQKDDAFVGEMEINLVDKSTNSLKLLNTYLDSMAKITGPRRNHTDAHVRYTDPASEGLAALEPVLHQ
;
A
#
# COMPACT_ATOMS: atom_id res chain seq x y z
N MET A 1 -11.04 20.36 14.82
CA MET A 1 -11.01 21.18 13.60
C MET A 1 -9.59 21.57 13.17
N GLN A 2 -8.93 22.57 13.78
CA GLN A 2 -7.55 23.01 13.41
C GLN A 2 -6.54 21.85 13.20
N ARG A 3 -6.68 20.78 13.99
CA ARG A 3 -5.84 19.57 13.99
C ARG A 3 -5.89 18.71 12.71
N HIS A 4 -6.91 18.82 11.87
CA HIS A 4 -6.95 18.20 10.55
C HIS A 4 -6.62 19.19 9.43
N LEU A 5 -6.74 20.49 9.71
CA LEU A 5 -6.59 21.53 8.71
C LEU A 5 -5.14 21.67 8.26
N LEU A 6 -4.16 21.53 9.16
CA LEU A 6 -2.73 21.53 8.80
C LEU A 6 -2.37 20.34 7.89
N THR A 7 -2.98 19.17 8.12
CA THR A 7 -2.84 17.96 7.30
C THR A 7 -3.45 18.13 5.91
N PHE A 8 -4.57 18.88 5.81
CA PHE A 8 -5.17 19.26 4.52
C PHE A 8 -4.39 20.39 3.81
N LEU A 9 -3.83 21.35 4.54
CA LEU A 9 -3.06 22.48 3.97
C LEU A 9 -1.77 22.00 3.29
N LEU A 10 -1.11 20.99 3.86
CA LEU A 10 0.09 20.36 3.29
C LEU A 10 -0.16 19.63 1.96
N LEU A 11 -1.43 19.41 1.57
CA LEU A 11 -1.83 18.66 0.38
C LEU A 11 -2.23 19.56 -0.81
N ALA A 12 -2.21 20.88 -0.66
CA ALA A 12 -3.12 21.77 -1.41
C ALA A 12 -2.49 22.72 -2.47
N VAL A 13 -1.16 22.91 -2.55
CA VAL A 13 -0.64 24.27 -2.83
C VAL A 13 0.27 24.43 -4.08
N THR A 14 -0.36 24.85 -5.20
CA THR A 14 -0.03 25.91 -6.23
C THR A 14 1.24 25.98 -7.15
N LEU A 15 1.11 26.80 -8.23
CA LEU A 15 2.05 27.03 -9.38
C LEU A 15 2.72 28.44 -9.37
N THR A 16 3.69 28.91 -10.20
CA THR A 16 4.50 28.48 -11.40
C THR A 16 5.97 29.01 -11.22
N SER A 17 7.06 28.67 -11.96
CA SER A 17 7.23 28.29 -13.38
C SER A 17 8.45 27.38 -13.77
N ILE A 18 9.64 27.90 -14.14
CA ILE A 18 10.77 27.21 -14.87
C ILE A 18 12.16 27.80 -14.47
N VAL A 19 13.38 27.28 -14.75
CA VAL A 19 13.97 26.33 -15.75
C VAL A 19 15.17 25.54 -15.14
N SER A 20 15.49 24.30 -15.58
CA SER A 20 16.85 23.81 -16.01
C SER A 20 17.27 22.39 -15.60
N CYS A 21 17.58 21.53 -16.60
CA CYS A 21 18.41 20.33 -16.45
C CYS A 21 19.90 20.72 -16.64
N SER A 22 20.80 20.41 -15.71
CA SER A 22 21.53 19.14 -15.68
C SER A 22 21.94 18.68 -14.26
N HIS A 23 22.38 17.41 -14.15
CA HIS A 23 23.12 16.71 -13.08
C HIS A 23 23.10 17.20 -11.61
N SER A 24 22.68 16.29 -10.71
CA SER A 24 22.93 16.20 -9.25
C SER A 24 22.45 17.37 -8.35
N ASP A 25 21.92 17.02 -7.16
CA ASP A 25 21.58 17.92 -6.05
C ASP A 25 20.59 19.08 -6.35
N LYS A 26 19.44 18.78 -6.98
CA LYS A 26 18.44 19.80 -7.38
C LYS A 26 17.19 19.95 -6.51
N SER A 27 16.81 18.96 -5.71
CA SER A 27 15.63 19.09 -4.84
C SER A 27 15.93 19.85 -3.55
N GLY A 28 17.19 19.90 -3.11
CA GLY A 28 17.60 20.51 -1.85
C GLY A 28 17.11 19.78 -0.58
N LEU A 29 16.44 18.65 -0.75
CA LEU A 29 15.84 17.83 0.31
C LEU A 29 16.92 17.11 1.12
N ALA A 30 16.88 17.24 2.43
CA ALA A 30 17.82 16.67 3.39
C ALA A 30 17.29 15.37 4.02
N ILE A 31 16.94 14.39 3.18
CA ILE A 31 16.43 13.09 3.65
C ILE A 31 17.61 12.23 4.18
N PRO A 32 17.62 11.79 5.46
CA PRO A 32 18.65 10.89 5.98
C PRO A 32 18.67 9.55 5.24
N ARG A 33 19.85 9.03 4.94
CA ARG A 33 20.05 7.76 4.21
C ARG A 33 19.48 6.53 4.94
N ASP A 34 19.37 6.61 6.26
CA ASP A 34 18.77 5.60 7.14
C ASP A 34 17.28 5.89 7.46
N ALA A 35 16.62 6.80 6.74
CA ALA A 35 15.17 6.96 6.83
C ALA A 35 14.46 5.63 6.50
N ALA A 36 13.49 5.25 7.34
CA ALA A 36 12.69 4.04 7.17
C ALA A 36 11.71 4.20 5.99
N PHE A 37 11.17 5.40 5.84
CA PHE A 37 10.28 5.81 4.76
C PHE A 37 10.68 7.18 4.25
N ALA A 38 10.62 7.39 2.95
CA ALA A 38 10.67 8.71 2.33
C ALA A 38 9.63 8.84 1.21
N LEU A 39 9.05 10.02 1.10
CA LEU A 39 8.09 10.44 0.10
C LEU A 39 8.63 11.72 -0.54
N HIS A 40 8.69 11.73 -1.86
CA HIS A 40 9.03 12.87 -2.68
C HIS A 40 7.80 13.25 -3.50
N VAL A 41 7.42 14.53 -3.48
CA VAL A 41 6.24 15.05 -4.16
C VAL A 41 6.65 16.12 -5.15
N ASN A 42 6.46 15.85 -6.44
CA ASN A 42 6.67 16.79 -7.52
C ASN A 42 5.47 17.74 -7.60
N VAL A 43 5.48 18.77 -6.74
CA VAL A 43 4.39 19.75 -6.59
C VAL A 43 4.07 20.41 -7.92
N LYS A 44 5.10 20.74 -8.70
CA LYS A 44 4.96 21.34 -10.03
C LYS A 44 4.18 20.45 -11.01
N SER A 45 4.43 19.14 -11.02
CA SER A 45 3.70 18.20 -11.87
C SER A 45 2.23 18.08 -11.43
N LEU A 46 1.99 17.87 -10.13
CA LEU A 46 0.63 17.77 -9.56
C LEU A 46 -0.20 19.03 -9.85
N THR A 47 0.35 20.21 -9.57
CA THR A 47 -0.36 21.49 -9.72
C THR A 47 -0.58 21.89 -11.18
N SER A 48 0.22 21.36 -12.12
CA SER A 48 -0.06 21.44 -13.56
C SER A 48 -1.22 20.54 -14.01
N LYS A 49 -1.50 19.47 -13.26
CA LYS A 49 -2.57 18.50 -13.55
C LYS A 49 -3.89 18.82 -12.84
N LEU A 50 -3.84 19.48 -11.69
CA LEU A 50 -5.01 19.98 -10.95
C LEU A 50 -4.67 21.34 -10.34
N SER A 51 -5.36 22.39 -10.77
CA SER A 51 -5.12 23.75 -10.29
C SER A 51 -5.80 24.02 -8.94
N TRP A 52 -5.30 25.00 -8.19
CA TRP A 52 -5.94 25.42 -6.93
C TRP A 52 -7.32 26.03 -7.19
N GLN A 53 -7.51 26.73 -8.31
CA GLN A 53 -8.81 27.27 -8.71
C GLN A 53 -9.86 26.17 -8.94
N GLU A 54 -9.47 25.01 -9.47
CA GLU A 54 -10.35 23.84 -9.57
C GLU A 54 -10.68 23.26 -8.19
N ILE A 55 -9.70 23.17 -7.28
CA ILE A 55 -9.94 22.73 -5.90
C ILE A 55 -10.88 23.68 -5.16
N GLN A 56 -10.72 25.00 -5.35
CA GLN A 56 -11.57 26.03 -4.73
C GLN A 56 -13.04 25.98 -5.18
N GLN A 57 -13.33 25.32 -6.32
CA GLN A 57 -14.69 25.13 -6.81
C GLN A 57 -15.41 23.94 -6.13
N ASN A 58 -14.70 23.05 -5.44
CA ASN A 58 -15.28 21.94 -4.72
C ASN A 58 -16.13 22.42 -3.52
N GLU A 59 -17.21 21.70 -3.20
CA GLU A 59 -18.05 21.98 -2.04
C GLU A 59 -17.35 21.65 -0.72
N TRP A 60 -16.54 20.60 -0.65
CA TRP A 60 -15.74 20.34 0.56
C TRP A 60 -14.75 21.49 0.86
N PHE A 61 -14.23 22.14 -0.18
CA PHE A 61 -13.37 23.31 -0.02
C PHE A 61 -14.19 24.52 0.44
N LYS A 62 -15.34 24.79 -0.20
CA LYS A 62 -16.24 25.87 0.20
C LYS A 62 -16.73 25.70 1.64
N GLU A 63 -17.02 24.48 2.07
CA GLU A 63 -17.40 24.16 3.45
C GLU A 63 -16.23 24.41 4.43
N ALA A 64 -15.05 23.86 4.16
CA ALA A 64 -13.85 24.12 4.97
C ALA A 64 -13.51 25.62 5.04
N TYR A 65 -13.64 26.33 3.92
CA TYR A 65 -13.39 27.76 3.83
C TYR A 65 -14.46 28.57 4.57
N THR A 66 -15.74 28.22 4.50
CA THR A 66 -16.80 28.97 5.19
C THR A 66 -16.78 28.73 6.70
N THR A 67 -16.53 27.49 7.13
CA THR A 67 -16.46 27.09 8.54
C THR A 67 -15.19 27.55 9.27
N GLU A 68 -14.09 27.82 8.56
CA GLU A 68 -12.91 28.42 9.18
C GLU A 68 -13.24 29.82 9.74
N THR A 69 -12.77 30.11 10.96
CA THR A 69 -13.00 31.39 11.63
C THR A 69 -11.74 32.26 11.67
N ASP A 70 -10.57 31.63 11.54
CA ASP A 70 -9.28 32.31 11.50
C ASP A 70 -9.09 33.00 10.13
N SER A 71 -9.00 34.34 10.16
CA SER A 71 -8.84 35.17 8.96
C SER A 71 -7.49 34.97 8.27
N PHE A 72 -6.45 34.59 9.01
CA PHE A 72 -5.14 34.28 8.46
C PHE A 72 -5.16 32.93 7.72
N VAL A 73 -5.81 31.93 8.31
CA VAL A 73 -6.01 30.63 7.65
C VAL A 73 -6.88 30.78 6.41
N LYS A 74 -7.99 31.54 6.48
CA LYS A 74 -8.80 31.89 5.31
C LYS A 74 -7.98 32.54 4.20
N LYS A 75 -7.16 33.54 4.51
CA LYS A 75 -6.28 34.19 3.51
C LYS A 75 -5.32 33.19 2.86
N THR A 76 -4.75 32.27 3.65
CA THR A 76 -3.89 31.22 3.12
C THR A 76 -4.66 30.23 2.24
N LEU A 77 -5.89 29.85 2.59
CA LEU A 77 -6.75 29.03 1.72
C LEU A 77 -7.17 29.75 0.42
N GLN A 78 -7.27 31.07 0.41
CA GLN A 78 -7.54 31.83 -0.82
C GLN A 78 -6.33 31.83 -1.77
N ASP A 79 -5.15 32.19 -1.25
CA ASP A 79 -3.89 32.17 -1.99
C ASP A 79 -2.77 31.61 -1.10
N PRO A 80 -2.47 30.31 -1.20
CA PRO A 80 -1.49 29.70 -0.33
C PRO A 80 -0.04 29.99 -0.75
N ALA A 81 0.19 30.72 -1.85
CA ALA A 81 1.50 31.35 -2.10
C ALA A 81 1.81 32.44 -1.06
N THR A 82 0.80 32.99 -0.38
CA THR A 82 0.99 33.93 0.74
C THR A 82 1.67 33.32 1.99
N SER A 83 1.84 31.99 2.02
CA SER A 83 2.60 31.29 3.06
C SER A 83 4.11 31.48 2.99
N GLY A 84 4.65 32.03 1.88
CA GLY A 84 6.09 32.17 1.67
C GLY A 84 6.84 30.88 1.29
N VAL A 85 6.15 29.73 1.28
CA VAL A 85 6.68 28.43 0.80
C VAL A 85 7.01 28.50 -0.70
N ASP A 86 8.08 27.83 -1.13
CA ASP A 86 8.31 27.60 -2.57
C ASP A 86 7.52 26.41 -3.07
N ILE A 87 6.30 26.72 -3.49
CA ILE A 87 5.31 25.87 -4.14
C ILE A 87 5.77 25.29 -5.49
N GLN A 88 6.96 25.65 -5.99
CA GLN A 88 7.57 25.08 -7.20
C GLN A 88 8.74 24.16 -6.94
N SER A 89 9.27 24.17 -5.72
CA SER A 89 10.20 23.15 -5.26
C SER A 89 9.48 21.83 -5.00
N ASP A 90 10.23 20.73 -5.05
CA ASP A 90 9.74 19.43 -4.61
C ASP A 90 9.55 19.43 -3.08
N LEU A 91 8.57 18.69 -2.58
CA LEU A 91 8.41 18.47 -1.14
C LEU A 91 8.96 17.09 -0.75
N GLY A 92 9.71 17.07 0.35
CA GLY A 92 10.16 15.85 1.00
C GLY A 92 9.35 15.60 2.27
N LEU A 93 8.94 14.35 2.49
CA LEU A 93 8.47 13.86 3.78
C LEU A 93 9.22 12.57 4.08
N PHE A 94 9.75 12.42 5.29
CA PHE A 94 10.37 11.15 5.68
C PHE A 94 10.09 10.79 7.13
N VAL A 95 10.18 9.50 7.44
CA VAL A 95 10.13 8.96 8.80
C VAL A 95 11.46 8.29 9.10
N LYS A 96 12.12 8.73 10.17
CA LYS A 96 13.39 8.18 10.63
C LYS A 96 13.23 7.56 12.01
N LYS A 97 13.72 6.33 12.18
CA LYS A 97 13.92 5.73 13.50
C LYS A 97 15.15 6.35 14.17
N GLN A 98 15.05 6.65 15.45
CA GLN A 98 16.13 7.23 16.23
C GLN A 98 16.12 6.61 17.64
N ASN A 99 17.08 5.73 17.93
CA ASN A 99 17.13 4.97 19.19
C ASN A 99 15.80 4.24 19.49
N GLN A 100 15.11 4.60 20.58
CA GLN A 100 13.85 4.02 21.04
C GLN A 100 12.60 4.70 20.45
N GLY A 101 12.75 5.81 19.72
CA GLY A 101 11.64 6.56 19.13
C GLY A 101 11.75 6.69 17.61
N GLY A 102 10.84 7.47 17.04
CA GLY A 102 10.92 7.93 15.66
C GLY A 102 10.59 9.41 15.57
N TYR A 103 10.95 10.03 14.46
CA TYR A 103 10.42 11.33 14.09
C TYR A 103 10.02 11.33 12.61
N MET A 104 9.05 12.18 12.29
CA MET A 104 8.67 12.51 10.92
C MET A 104 9.13 13.94 10.65
N ALA A 105 9.69 14.17 9.47
CA ALA A 105 9.96 15.51 8.98
C ALA A 105 9.24 15.74 7.64
N VAL A 106 8.85 16.98 7.40
CA VAL A 106 8.39 17.52 6.12
C VAL A 106 9.23 18.73 5.80
N GLU A 107 9.78 18.78 4.60
CA GLU A 107 10.72 19.80 4.16
C GLU A 107 10.45 20.25 2.73
N GLY A 108 10.86 21.48 2.42
CA GLY A 108 10.65 22.12 1.13
C GLY A 108 11.30 23.48 1.06
N GLY A 109 11.26 24.09 -0.11
CA GLY A 109 11.81 25.42 -0.34
C GLY A 109 11.01 26.55 0.33
N ILE A 110 11.66 27.68 0.52
CA ILE A 110 11.06 28.97 0.89
C ILE A 110 11.34 29.95 -0.25
N LYS A 111 10.27 30.63 -0.70
CA LYS A 111 10.31 31.70 -1.70
C LYS A 111 10.38 33.09 -1.06
N ASP A 112 9.75 33.27 0.10
CA ASP A 112 9.79 34.49 0.90
C ASP A 112 9.85 34.13 2.39
N ALA A 113 11.02 34.33 3.00
CA ALA A 113 11.27 33.99 4.40
C ALA A 113 10.53 34.91 5.41
N ALA A 114 10.19 36.14 5.02
CA ALA A 114 9.44 37.06 5.88
C ALA A 114 7.94 36.71 5.87
N ALA A 115 7.41 36.36 4.70
CA ALA A 115 6.07 35.77 4.57
C ALA A 115 5.99 34.43 5.32
N PHE A 116 7.02 33.58 5.21
CA PHE A 116 7.07 32.29 5.93
C PHE A 116 7.14 32.46 7.46
N GLU A 117 7.97 33.37 7.98
CA GLU A 117 8.03 33.67 9.41
C GLU A 117 6.67 34.21 9.93
N THR A 118 6.02 35.07 9.15
CA THR A 118 4.65 35.55 9.44
C THR A 118 3.65 34.41 9.44
N PHE A 119 3.73 33.50 8.47
CA PHE A 119 2.86 32.34 8.35
C PHE A 119 3.04 31.35 9.51
N ALA A 120 4.28 30.95 9.80
CA ALA A 120 4.61 30.05 10.91
C ALA A 120 4.16 30.62 12.26
N THR A 121 4.36 31.93 12.47
CA THR A 121 3.96 32.62 13.72
C THR A 121 2.45 32.65 13.88
N ASN A 122 1.70 33.03 12.83
CA ASN A 122 0.24 33.12 12.88
C ASN A 122 -0.43 31.74 13.00
N ALA A 123 0.03 30.75 12.21
CA ALA A 123 -0.45 29.36 12.28
C ALA A 123 -0.27 28.74 13.68
N ASN A 124 0.72 29.22 14.44
CA ASN A 124 1.00 28.81 15.83
C ASN A 124 0.60 29.88 16.87
N LYS A 125 -0.42 30.70 16.56
CA LYS A 125 -1.08 31.64 17.51
C LYS A 125 -0.13 32.64 18.19
N GLY A 126 0.83 33.17 17.44
CA GLY A 126 1.85 34.10 17.97
C GLY A 126 3.04 33.38 18.64
N GLY A 127 3.31 32.13 18.26
CA GLY A 127 4.42 31.34 18.78
C GLY A 127 5.77 32.07 18.67
N LYS A 128 6.59 31.97 19.72
CA LYS A 128 7.87 32.68 19.79
C LYS A 128 8.90 32.07 18.84
N VAL A 129 9.41 32.87 17.91
CA VAL A 129 10.59 32.54 17.09
C VAL A 129 11.86 32.70 17.92
N VAL A 130 12.76 31.73 17.84
CA VAL A 130 14.10 31.74 18.45
C VAL A 130 15.13 31.49 17.34
N LYS A 131 16.21 32.27 17.29
CA LYS A 131 17.29 32.06 16.31
C LYS A 131 18.40 31.18 16.88
N SER A 132 18.89 30.25 16.06
CA SER A 132 20.04 29.38 16.31
C SER A 132 20.97 29.48 15.10
N GLY A 133 21.93 30.41 15.17
CA GLY A 133 22.67 30.83 13.98
C GLY A 133 21.75 31.46 12.92
N ASP A 134 21.87 31.01 11.67
CA ASP A 134 21.01 31.44 10.55
C ASP A 134 19.65 30.73 10.49
N VAL A 135 19.36 29.79 11.40
CA VAL A 135 18.09 29.06 11.46
C VAL A 135 17.14 29.73 12.46
N SER A 136 15.96 30.13 11.99
CA SER A 136 14.82 30.48 12.85
C SER A 136 14.08 29.22 13.26
N VAL A 137 13.68 29.11 14.53
CA VAL A 137 12.98 27.95 15.11
C VAL A 137 11.73 28.41 15.86
N LEU A 138 10.60 27.74 15.64
CA LEU A 138 9.34 27.94 16.35
C LEU A 138 8.78 26.60 16.82
N ASN A 139 8.58 26.46 18.14
CA ASN A 139 7.90 25.30 18.75
C ASN A 139 6.37 25.45 18.59
N THR A 140 5.69 24.41 18.10
CA THR A 140 4.22 24.42 17.88
C THR A 140 3.42 24.14 19.16
N GLY A 141 4.09 23.71 20.24
CA GLY A 141 3.47 23.21 21.47
C GLY A 141 2.94 21.77 21.38
N LEU A 142 3.06 21.10 20.24
CA LEU A 142 2.47 19.78 19.97
C LEU A 142 3.53 18.70 19.70
N LYS A 143 4.58 18.63 20.54
CA LYS A 143 5.76 17.76 20.34
C LYS A 143 6.30 17.81 18.89
N SER A 144 6.31 19.02 18.36
CA SER A 144 6.73 19.34 17.00
C SER A 144 7.23 20.79 16.96
N LEU A 145 7.99 21.10 15.91
CA LEU A 145 8.48 22.45 15.65
C LEU A 145 8.61 22.66 14.15
N VAL A 146 8.69 23.92 13.75
CA VAL A 146 9.14 24.32 12.43
C VAL A 146 10.43 25.11 12.55
N ALA A 147 11.42 24.73 11.76
CA ALA A 147 12.72 25.40 11.67
C ALA A 147 12.95 25.81 10.21
N TRP A 148 13.57 26.97 9.97
CA TRP A 148 13.77 27.48 8.61
C TRP A 148 14.96 28.42 8.47
N THR A 149 15.47 28.50 7.25
CA THR A 149 16.45 29.50 6.80
C THR A 149 15.80 30.45 5.78
N LYS A 150 16.61 31.18 5.00
CA LYS A 150 16.10 32.03 3.91
C LYS A 150 15.48 31.26 2.74
N SER A 151 15.82 29.98 2.56
CA SER A 151 15.51 29.22 1.33
C SER A 151 14.90 27.83 1.54
N ARG A 152 14.82 27.33 2.78
CA ARG A 152 14.21 26.02 3.08
C ARG A 152 13.62 25.97 4.49
N PHE A 153 12.56 25.19 4.65
CA PHE A 153 11.97 24.85 5.95
C PHE A 153 12.07 23.36 6.25
N VAL A 154 11.98 23.03 7.54
CA VAL A 154 11.79 21.69 8.08
C VAL A 154 10.73 21.78 9.17
N PHE A 155 9.55 21.21 8.92
CA PHE A 155 8.60 20.86 9.99
C PHE A 155 8.98 19.47 10.51
N ILE A 156 9.17 19.32 11.81
CA ILE A 156 9.51 18.03 12.44
C ILE A 156 8.55 17.73 13.57
N SER A 157 8.11 16.48 13.66
CA SER A 157 7.24 15.96 14.71
C SER A 157 7.81 14.69 15.31
N ASP A 158 7.69 14.56 16.62
CA ASP A 158 7.81 13.28 17.30
C ASP A 158 6.82 12.27 16.70
N VAL A 159 7.27 11.03 16.54
CA VAL A 159 6.43 9.87 16.20
C VAL A 159 6.62 8.86 17.33
N PRO A 160 5.73 8.86 18.34
CA PRO A 160 5.83 7.93 19.45
C PRO A 160 5.78 6.49 18.95
N MET A 161 6.88 5.76 19.12
CA MET A 161 6.96 4.35 18.73
C MET A 161 6.78 3.49 19.98
N GLY A 162 5.70 2.70 20.01
CA GLY A 162 5.54 1.65 21.01
C GLY A 162 6.57 0.53 20.81
N SER A 163 7.05 -0.06 21.90
CA SER A 163 7.85 -1.29 21.79
C SER A 163 6.99 -2.41 21.20
N LEU A 164 7.57 -3.29 20.38
CA LEU A 164 6.79 -4.38 19.77
C LEU A 164 6.34 -5.42 20.80
N ALA A 165 7.06 -5.56 21.92
CA ALA A 165 6.61 -6.35 23.07
C ALA A 165 5.23 -5.91 23.60
N ASN A 166 4.89 -4.63 23.45
CA ASN A 166 3.58 -4.08 23.83
C ASN A 166 2.52 -4.29 22.73
N ARG A 167 2.90 -4.54 21.48
CA ARG A 167 1.95 -4.88 20.38
C ARG A 167 1.43 -6.31 20.48
N PHE A 168 2.20 -7.22 21.07
CA PHE A 168 1.83 -8.64 21.27
C PHE A 168 1.34 -8.96 22.70
N ASN A 169 1.30 -7.98 23.60
CA ASN A 169 0.80 -8.16 24.96
C ASN A 169 -0.50 -7.37 25.14
N SER A 170 -1.63 -8.03 24.89
CA SER A 170 -2.98 -7.47 25.04
C SER A 170 -3.33 -7.03 26.47
N ASN A 171 -2.55 -7.43 27.47
CA ASN A 171 -2.69 -7.04 28.88
C ASN A 171 -1.71 -5.93 29.31
N ALA A 172 -0.94 -5.31 28.40
CA ALA A 172 0.02 -4.26 28.71
C ALA A 172 -0.64 -2.88 28.98
N SER A 173 -1.54 -2.81 29.97
CA SER A 173 -2.07 -1.54 30.46
C SER A 173 -1.03 -0.80 31.32
N GLY A 174 -0.62 0.39 30.89
CA GLY A 174 0.19 1.32 31.70
C GLY A 174 1.58 1.72 31.16
N TYR A 175 1.95 1.38 29.93
CA TYR A 175 3.21 1.86 29.31
C TYR A 175 2.97 2.93 28.25
N GLU A 176 3.41 4.16 28.54
CA GLU A 176 3.49 5.25 27.56
C GLU A 176 4.59 4.96 26.51
N PRO A 177 4.33 5.20 25.20
CA PRO A 177 5.36 5.05 24.16
C PRO A 177 6.48 6.07 24.34
N PHE A 178 7.72 5.68 24.00
CA PHE A 178 8.85 6.62 24.02
C PHE A 178 8.60 7.76 23.04
N SER A 179 8.94 8.98 23.46
CA SER A 179 8.57 10.22 22.80
C SER A 179 9.64 11.28 23.02
N PHE A 180 10.02 11.99 21.96
CA PHE A 180 11.06 13.00 22.01
C PHE A 180 10.62 14.32 22.66
N THR A 181 11.57 14.96 23.36
CA THR A 181 11.42 16.36 23.80
C THR A 181 11.59 17.32 22.63
N THR A 182 11.03 18.53 22.72
CA THR A 182 11.26 19.58 21.72
C THR A 182 12.75 19.85 21.50
N ASP A 183 13.58 19.85 22.55
CA ASP A 183 15.02 20.05 22.45
C ASP A 183 15.71 18.96 21.61
N SER A 184 15.21 17.72 21.69
CA SER A 184 15.69 16.61 20.84
C SER A 184 15.30 16.83 19.39
N LEU A 185 14.03 17.20 19.15
CA LEU A 185 13.54 17.53 17.80
C LEU A 185 14.26 18.74 17.20
N GLN A 186 14.65 19.72 18.01
CA GLN A 186 15.40 20.88 17.54
C GLN A 186 16.80 20.48 17.09
N LYS A 187 17.49 19.61 17.84
CA LYS A 187 18.77 19.06 17.41
C LYS A 187 18.64 18.31 16.08
N PHE A 188 17.64 17.43 15.96
CA PHE A 188 17.39 16.72 14.70
C PHE A 188 17.07 17.67 13.55
N ALA A 189 16.27 18.72 13.76
CA ALA A 189 16.02 19.73 12.72
C ALA A 189 17.31 20.45 12.29
N MET A 190 18.17 20.85 13.23
CA MET A 190 19.47 21.47 12.92
C MET A 190 20.40 20.51 12.14
N GLU A 191 20.46 19.24 12.54
CA GLU A 191 21.22 18.19 11.83
C GLU A 191 20.77 18.01 10.38
N LEU A 192 19.49 18.29 10.06
CA LEU A 192 18.97 18.27 8.69
C LEU A 192 19.38 19.51 7.89
N PHE A 193 19.64 20.67 8.51
CA PHE A 193 20.21 21.82 7.80
C PHE A 193 21.65 21.57 7.35
N ASP A 194 22.42 20.86 8.18
CA ASP A 194 23.84 20.55 7.94
C ASP A 194 24.09 19.12 7.41
N LEU A 195 23.06 18.40 6.94
CA LEU A 195 23.15 16.99 6.54
C LEU A 195 24.16 16.79 5.39
N PRO A 196 25.29 16.09 5.59
CA PRO A 196 26.29 15.91 4.54
C PRO A 196 25.75 15.01 3.41
N SER A 197 26.07 15.31 2.14
CA SER A 197 25.53 14.58 0.98
C SER A 197 25.73 13.05 1.06
N LYS A 198 26.84 12.57 1.63
CA LYS A 198 27.11 11.13 1.87
C LYS A 198 26.15 10.43 2.85
N ASN A 199 25.50 11.21 3.72
CA ASN A 199 24.51 10.79 4.69
C ASN A 199 23.07 11.10 4.22
N ASN A 200 22.92 11.76 3.07
CA ASN A 200 21.64 12.03 2.43
C ASN A 200 21.25 10.84 1.52
N LEU A 201 19.98 10.49 1.49
CA LEU A 201 19.41 9.41 0.69
C LEU A 201 19.62 9.62 -0.82
N VAL A 202 19.81 10.86 -1.30
CA VAL A 202 20.19 11.14 -2.70
C VAL A 202 21.56 10.56 -3.10
N SER A 203 22.38 10.12 -2.13
CA SER A 203 23.63 9.39 -2.39
C SER A 203 23.45 7.87 -2.56
N ASP A 204 22.24 7.34 -2.36
CA ASP A 204 21.93 5.93 -2.63
C ASP A 204 21.46 5.75 -4.08
N GLU A 205 22.26 5.07 -4.90
CA GLU A 205 21.97 4.89 -6.33
C GLU A 205 20.62 4.21 -6.59
N ARG A 206 20.17 3.36 -5.66
CA ARG A 206 18.88 2.66 -5.73
C ARG A 206 17.73 3.67 -5.62
N PHE A 207 17.79 4.58 -4.64
CA PHE A 207 16.84 5.68 -4.47
C PHE A 207 16.86 6.60 -5.70
N VAL A 208 18.04 6.99 -6.17
CA VAL A 208 18.20 7.80 -7.39
C VAL A 208 17.59 7.09 -8.61
N SER A 209 17.67 5.76 -8.71
CA SER A 209 17.03 5.00 -9.78
C SER A 209 15.49 5.00 -9.71
N VAL A 210 14.90 5.17 -8.52
CA VAL A 210 13.45 5.35 -8.35
C VAL A 210 13.06 6.78 -8.74
N MET A 211 13.81 7.79 -8.29
CA MET A 211 13.57 9.20 -8.66
C MET A 211 13.71 9.49 -10.18
N LYS A 212 14.38 8.61 -10.93
CA LYS A 212 14.47 8.66 -12.40
C LYS A 212 13.23 8.13 -13.13
N GLU A 213 12.36 7.36 -12.47
CA GLU A 213 11.09 6.95 -13.09
C GLU A 213 10.15 8.17 -13.20
N PRO A 214 9.46 8.39 -14.33
CA PRO A 214 8.48 9.47 -14.44
C PRO A 214 7.34 9.29 -13.44
N GLY A 215 7.15 10.27 -12.54
CA GLY A 215 6.16 10.24 -11.48
C GLY A 215 5.82 11.64 -10.95
N ASP A 216 4.59 11.78 -10.46
CA ASP A 216 4.13 12.93 -9.68
C ASP A 216 4.51 12.80 -8.20
N ILE A 217 4.53 11.55 -7.71
CA ILE A 217 4.86 11.19 -6.35
C ILE A 217 5.80 9.99 -6.42
N HIS A 218 6.88 10.02 -5.65
CA HIS A 218 7.77 8.88 -5.47
C HIS A 218 7.81 8.50 -4.01
N TYR A 219 7.81 7.21 -3.70
CA TYR A 219 8.05 6.74 -2.35
C TYR A 219 9.21 5.75 -2.29
N TRP A 220 9.79 5.64 -1.11
CA TRP A 220 10.91 4.79 -0.77
C TRP A 220 10.70 4.20 0.63
N VAL A 221 11.02 2.92 0.77
CA VAL A 221 10.95 2.14 2.01
C VAL A 221 12.29 1.44 2.20
N ASN A 222 12.98 1.72 3.29
CA ASN A 222 14.17 1.00 3.71
C ASN A 222 13.74 -0.13 4.66
N ALA A 223 13.68 -1.36 4.13
CA ALA A 223 13.09 -2.50 4.84
C ALA A 223 13.88 -2.88 6.10
N GLU A 224 15.19 -2.67 6.09
CA GLU A 224 16.10 -2.93 7.20
C GLU A 224 15.69 -2.20 8.49
N GLN A 225 15.12 -1.00 8.36
CA GLN A 225 14.65 -0.20 9.51
C GLN A 225 13.47 -0.85 10.25
N TYR A 226 12.72 -1.72 9.56
CA TYR A 226 11.57 -2.44 10.11
C TYR A 226 11.95 -3.76 10.77
N TYR A 227 13.04 -4.42 10.37
CA TYR A 227 13.45 -5.71 11.00
C TYR A 227 13.65 -5.58 12.51
N ASN A 228 14.37 -4.55 12.94
CA ASN A 228 14.62 -4.22 14.35
C ASN A 228 13.35 -3.79 15.12
N SER A 229 12.17 -3.90 14.53
CA SER A 229 10.89 -3.84 15.24
C SER A 229 10.32 -5.24 15.53
N LEU A 230 10.56 -6.26 14.70
CA LEU A 230 9.87 -7.57 14.68
C LEU A 230 10.30 -8.58 15.79
N GLY A 231 10.70 -8.10 16.97
CA GLY A 231 11.14 -8.95 18.10
C GLY A 231 10.10 -10.01 18.55
N GLY A 232 10.59 -11.10 19.15
CA GLY A 232 9.78 -12.25 19.57
C GLY A 232 10.21 -13.54 18.85
N MET A 233 9.28 -14.48 18.63
CA MET A 233 9.57 -15.74 17.90
C MET A 233 10.18 -15.49 16.51
N MET A 234 9.79 -14.40 15.85
CA MET A 234 10.33 -13.99 14.54
C MET A 234 11.81 -13.61 14.57
N SER A 235 12.38 -13.27 15.74
CA SER A 235 13.82 -13.04 15.92
C SER A 235 14.64 -14.31 16.17
N LEU A 236 13.97 -15.46 16.36
CA LEU A 236 14.62 -16.79 16.41
C LEU A 236 14.74 -17.42 15.02
N LEU A 237 14.00 -16.92 14.03
CA LEU A 237 14.08 -17.31 12.62
C LEU A 237 15.08 -16.42 11.88
N LYS A 238 15.65 -16.90 10.76
CA LYS A 238 16.58 -16.13 9.92
C LYS A 238 15.88 -15.12 9.01
N MET A 239 14.84 -14.48 9.53
CA MET A 239 13.99 -13.56 8.80
C MET A 239 14.67 -12.21 8.53
N ASN A 240 15.79 -11.89 9.18
CA ASN A 240 16.61 -10.72 8.85
C ASN A 240 16.99 -10.69 7.37
N SER A 241 17.26 -11.85 6.75
CA SER A 241 17.53 -12.00 5.31
C SER A 241 16.42 -11.43 4.39
N LEU A 242 15.18 -11.29 4.89
CA LEU A 242 14.06 -10.71 4.15
C LEU A 242 13.94 -9.18 4.27
N PHE A 243 14.75 -8.54 5.12
CA PHE A 243 14.67 -7.09 5.38
C PHE A 243 16.03 -6.39 5.30
N GLU A 244 17.09 -7.00 5.80
CA GLU A 244 18.44 -6.43 5.91
C GLU A 244 19.03 -6.13 4.53
N GLY A 245 19.50 -4.90 4.32
CA GLY A 245 19.96 -4.41 3.01
C GLY A 245 18.86 -4.23 1.94
N ASN A 246 17.63 -4.67 2.19
CA ASN A 246 16.52 -4.59 1.23
C ASN A 246 15.88 -3.20 1.22
N ALA A 247 15.46 -2.76 0.05
CA ALA A 247 14.70 -1.52 -0.10
C ALA A 247 13.69 -1.62 -1.25
N TYR A 248 12.62 -0.85 -1.12
CA TYR A 248 11.55 -0.79 -2.11
C TYR A 248 11.27 0.66 -2.46
N GLY A 249 10.91 0.95 -3.69
CA GLY A 249 10.38 2.26 -4.05
C GLY A 249 9.44 2.19 -5.23
N ALA A 250 8.66 3.24 -5.42
CA ALA A 250 7.83 3.37 -6.60
C ALA A 250 7.63 4.81 -7.04
N ALA A 251 7.31 4.97 -8.32
CA ALA A 251 6.79 6.22 -8.90
C ALA A 251 5.30 6.06 -9.22
N LEU A 252 4.48 6.97 -8.71
CA LEU A 252 3.06 7.12 -8.98
C LEU A 252 2.88 8.25 -10.00
N ASN A 253 2.18 7.99 -11.10
CA ASN A 253 1.81 9.01 -12.10
C ASN A 253 0.30 9.01 -12.40
N PHE A 254 -0.29 10.20 -12.37
CA PHE A 254 -1.65 10.49 -12.81
C PHE A 254 -1.68 10.84 -14.31
N ALA A 255 -2.22 9.94 -15.14
CA ALA A 255 -2.44 10.12 -16.58
C ALA A 255 -3.94 10.16 -16.91
N ASN A 256 -4.29 10.40 -18.18
CA ASN A 256 -5.69 10.40 -18.62
C ASN A 256 -6.29 9.01 -18.47
N GLY A 257 -7.37 8.92 -17.69
CA GLY A 257 -8.08 7.68 -17.32
C GLY A 257 -7.27 6.59 -16.64
N LYS A 258 -6.06 6.88 -16.14
CA LYS A 258 -5.18 5.87 -15.55
C LYS A 258 -4.28 6.45 -14.47
N ILE A 259 -4.17 5.73 -13.35
CA ILE A 259 -3.14 5.93 -12.32
C ILE A 259 -2.16 4.77 -12.47
N THR A 260 -0.87 5.05 -12.61
CA THR A 260 0.17 4.01 -12.73
C THR A 260 1.16 4.11 -11.58
N PHE A 261 1.50 2.96 -10.99
CA PHE A 261 2.56 2.79 -10.01
C PHE A 261 3.64 1.90 -10.64
N LYS A 262 4.86 2.41 -10.78
CA LYS A 262 6.03 1.62 -11.21
C LYS A 262 6.89 1.32 -10.01
N THR A 263 7.05 0.05 -9.65
CA THR A 263 7.78 -0.39 -8.46
C THR A 263 9.17 -0.93 -8.81
N LYS A 264 10.12 -0.73 -7.88
CA LYS A 264 11.45 -1.35 -7.87
C LYS A 264 11.69 -1.96 -6.49
N ALA A 265 12.06 -3.23 -6.47
CA ALA A 265 12.51 -3.94 -5.28
C ALA A 265 14.01 -4.25 -5.41
N PHE A 266 14.81 -3.66 -4.53
CA PHE A 266 16.24 -3.88 -4.41
C PHE A 266 16.45 -4.86 -3.28
N VAL A 267 16.89 -6.07 -3.62
CA VAL A 267 17.11 -7.14 -2.65
C VAL A 267 18.61 -7.36 -2.40
N ASN A 268 18.94 -7.82 -1.20
CA ASN A 268 20.29 -8.13 -0.78
C ASN A 268 20.89 -9.29 -1.59
N LYS A 269 22.19 -9.55 -1.38
CA LYS A 269 22.93 -10.55 -2.17
C LYS A 269 22.37 -11.96 -2.04
N GLU A 270 21.82 -12.34 -0.90
CA GLU A 270 21.29 -13.69 -0.65
C GLU A 270 19.99 -13.91 -1.42
N LEU A 271 19.02 -13.00 -1.26
CA LEU A 271 17.77 -13.01 -2.03
C LEU A 271 18.02 -12.85 -3.53
N LYS A 272 18.96 -11.98 -3.93
CA LYS A 272 19.34 -11.84 -5.34
C LYS A 272 19.85 -13.16 -5.91
N ALA A 273 20.78 -13.83 -5.24
CA ALA A 273 21.30 -15.13 -5.67
C ALA A 273 20.20 -16.21 -5.69
N LEU A 274 19.27 -16.21 -4.72
CA LEU A 274 18.12 -17.11 -4.70
C LEU A 274 17.20 -16.90 -5.92
N MET A 275 16.91 -15.63 -6.26
CA MET A 275 16.03 -15.25 -7.37
C MET A 275 16.71 -15.40 -8.74
N GLU A 276 18.02 -15.18 -8.85
CA GLU A 276 18.79 -15.46 -10.06
C GLU A 276 18.90 -16.97 -10.32
N LYS A 277 19.06 -17.78 -9.27
CA LYS A 277 19.06 -19.24 -9.35
C LYS A 277 17.70 -19.84 -9.72
N ASN A 278 16.63 -19.36 -9.07
CA ASN A 278 15.32 -20.03 -9.08
C ASN A 278 14.16 -19.21 -9.68
N GLY A 279 14.45 -18.06 -10.30
CA GLY A 279 13.44 -17.17 -10.88
C GLY A 279 13.01 -17.53 -12.30
N GLY A 280 12.51 -16.54 -13.04
CA GLY A 280 12.28 -16.62 -14.48
C GLY A 280 11.03 -17.40 -14.93
N GLY A 281 10.27 -18.01 -14.03
CA GLY A 281 9.00 -18.64 -14.38
C GLY A 281 8.02 -17.63 -14.98
N LYS A 282 7.40 -17.97 -16.11
CA LYS A 282 6.46 -17.10 -16.85
C LYS A 282 5.05 -17.69 -16.89
N ILE A 283 4.05 -16.84 -16.75
CA ILE A 283 2.63 -17.21 -16.79
C ILE A 283 2.25 -17.65 -18.20
N SER A 284 1.63 -18.82 -18.32
CA SER A 284 1.05 -19.30 -19.58
C SER A 284 -0.34 -18.69 -19.82
N ALA A 285 -0.61 -18.28 -21.05
CA ALA A 285 -1.94 -17.89 -21.51
C ALA A 285 -2.96 -19.04 -21.35
N ASP A 286 -2.53 -20.29 -21.58
CA ASP A 286 -3.39 -21.47 -21.49
C ASP A 286 -3.90 -21.71 -20.07
N MET A 287 -3.12 -21.36 -19.05
CA MET A 287 -3.55 -21.46 -17.65
C MET A 287 -4.67 -20.48 -17.34
N ILE A 288 -4.56 -19.24 -17.82
CA ILE A 288 -5.59 -18.19 -17.62
C ILE A 288 -6.85 -18.53 -18.43
N ASN A 289 -6.69 -18.96 -19.68
CA ASN A 289 -7.79 -19.26 -20.59
C ASN A 289 -8.58 -20.53 -20.23
N ARG A 290 -8.08 -21.34 -19.28
CA ARG A 290 -8.80 -22.45 -18.64
C ARG A 290 -9.81 -22.03 -17.57
N ILE A 291 -9.80 -20.78 -17.08
CA ILE A 291 -10.83 -20.29 -16.14
C ILE A 291 -12.21 -20.47 -16.81
N PRO A 292 -13.15 -21.26 -16.25
CA PRO A 292 -14.37 -21.62 -16.98
C PRO A 292 -15.35 -20.46 -17.13
N SER A 293 -15.49 -19.64 -16.08
CA SER A 293 -16.43 -18.52 -16.06
C SER A 293 -15.94 -17.37 -16.93
N LYS A 294 -16.88 -16.73 -17.61
CA LYS A 294 -16.65 -15.46 -18.32
C LYS A 294 -16.77 -14.23 -17.41
N ASN A 295 -17.40 -14.38 -16.24
CA ASN A 295 -17.63 -13.32 -15.27
C ASN A 295 -16.50 -13.28 -14.22
N VAL A 296 -15.25 -13.14 -14.68
CA VAL A 296 -14.07 -13.11 -13.80
C VAL A 296 -13.96 -11.76 -13.12
N VAL A 297 -14.03 -11.77 -11.79
CA VAL A 297 -13.96 -10.59 -10.92
C VAL A 297 -12.51 -10.32 -10.51
N ALA A 298 -11.74 -11.36 -10.22
CA ALA A 298 -10.31 -11.24 -10.00
C ALA A 298 -9.57 -12.48 -10.50
N VAL A 299 -8.34 -12.29 -10.95
CA VAL A 299 -7.39 -13.37 -11.21
C VAL A 299 -6.00 -12.97 -10.72
N PHE A 300 -5.29 -13.91 -10.12
CA PHE A 300 -3.89 -13.84 -9.77
C PHE A 300 -3.19 -15.07 -10.32
N ALA A 301 -2.08 -14.87 -11.01
CA ALA A 301 -1.30 -15.91 -11.65
C ALA A 301 0.19 -15.64 -11.43
N PHE A 302 0.96 -16.70 -11.18
CA PHE A 302 2.42 -16.66 -11.20
C PHE A 302 2.98 -18.05 -11.51
N LYS A 303 4.26 -18.08 -11.88
CA LYS A 303 5.00 -19.34 -12.00
C LYS A 303 6.28 -19.24 -11.19
N TYR A 304 6.42 -20.08 -10.17
CA TYR A 304 7.64 -20.20 -9.38
C TYR A 304 8.40 -21.47 -9.75
N GLN A 305 9.69 -21.56 -9.43
CA GLN A 305 10.38 -22.85 -9.46
C GLN A 305 10.18 -23.56 -8.10
N PRO A 306 9.69 -24.81 -8.05
CA PRO A 306 9.45 -25.51 -6.78
C PRO A 306 10.69 -25.62 -5.89
N GLN A 307 11.87 -25.83 -6.49
CA GLN A 307 13.14 -25.83 -5.76
C GLN A 307 13.45 -24.46 -5.13
N GLY A 308 13.05 -23.36 -5.78
CA GLY A 308 13.18 -22.00 -5.25
C GLY A 308 12.36 -21.76 -3.98
N PHE A 309 11.18 -22.37 -3.88
CA PHE A 309 10.39 -22.33 -2.65
C PHE A 309 11.10 -23.07 -1.51
N ILE A 310 11.67 -24.25 -1.78
CA ILE A 310 12.46 -24.99 -0.78
C ILE A 310 13.74 -24.24 -0.39
N ASP A 311 14.41 -23.58 -1.33
CA ASP A 311 15.60 -22.77 -1.06
C ASP A 311 15.27 -21.49 -0.26
N LEU A 312 14.08 -20.89 -0.47
CA LEU A 312 13.58 -19.77 0.35
C LEU A 312 13.31 -20.21 1.80
N LEU A 313 12.66 -21.36 2.00
CA LEU A 313 12.41 -21.92 3.35
C LEU A 313 13.72 -22.19 4.11
N LYS A 314 14.78 -22.63 3.40
CA LYS A 314 16.13 -22.80 3.97
C LYS A 314 16.78 -21.47 4.36
N MET A 315 16.64 -20.44 3.52
CA MET A 315 17.14 -19.09 3.83
C MET A 315 16.48 -18.53 5.10
N MET A 316 15.15 -18.68 5.21
CA MET A 316 14.38 -18.28 6.39
C MET A 316 14.66 -19.15 7.64
N GLY A 317 15.29 -20.32 7.47
CA GLY A 317 15.60 -21.27 8.55
C GLY A 317 14.41 -22.12 9.02
N VAL A 318 13.35 -22.24 8.20
CA VAL A 318 12.11 -22.97 8.52
C VAL A 318 11.99 -24.32 7.80
N ASP A 319 12.94 -24.66 6.93
CA ASP A 319 12.91 -25.91 6.16
C ASP A 319 12.93 -27.16 7.06
N GLY A 320 13.62 -27.12 8.21
CA GLY A 320 13.57 -28.18 9.21
C GLY A 320 12.16 -28.44 9.75
N MET A 321 11.38 -27.39 9.98
CA MET A 321 9.97 -27.50 10.44
C MET A 321 9.09 -28.09 9.33
N VAL A 322 9.25 -27.62 8.10
CA VAL A 322 8.48 -28.12 6.94
C VAL A 322 8.83 -29.58 6.65
N ASN A 323 10.12 -29.96 6.68
CA ASN A 323 10.55 -31.35 6.53
C ASN A 323 10.00 -32.25 7.64
N GLY A 324 9.97 -31.78 8.90
CA GLY A 324 9.38 -32.51 10.03
C GLY A 324 7.88 -32.75 9.85
N PHE A 325 7.14 -31.73 9.45
CA PHE A 325 5.70 -31.84 9.16
C PHE A 325 5.44 -32.81 8.01
N LEU A 326 6.07 -32.62 6.85
CA LEU A 326 5.86 -33.50 5.68
C LEU A 326 6.26 -34.94 5.98
N GLY A 327 7.37 -35.15 6.70
CA GLY A 327 7.83 -36.48 7.13
C GLY A 327 6.84 -37.21 8.03
N SER A 328 6.13 -36.49 8.91
CA SER A 328 5.06 -37.04 9.76
C SER A 328 3.83 -37.54 8.98
N GLU A 329 3.61 -36.98 7.79
CA GLU A 329 2.54 -37.39 6.85
C GLU A 329 3.06 -38.35 5.75
N GLY A 330 4.29 -38.86 5.87
CA GLY A 330 4.88 -39.82 4.93
C GLY A 330 5.30 -39.21 3.58
N TYR A 331 5.63 -37.92 3.57
CA TYR A 331 5.99 -37.13 2.38
C TYR A 331 7.31 -36.37 2.57
N SER A 332 7.81 -35.75 1.51
CA SER A 332 9.09 -35.03 1.54
C SER A 332 9.08 -33.77 0.68
N THR A 333 10.00 -32.85 0.99
CA THR A 333 10.26 -31.68 0.13
C THR A 333 10.79 -32.06 -1.25
N ALA A 334 11.47 -33.22 -1.39
CA ALA A 334 11.89 -33.75 -2.69
C ALA A 334 10.69 -34.20 -3.54
N GLU A 335 9.69 -34.86 -2.94
CA GLU A 335 8.45 -35.21 -3.63
C GLU A 335 7.61 -33.97 -3.94
N PHE A 336 7.55 -32.96 -3.05
CA PHE A 336 6.93 -31.67 -3.35
C PHE A 336 7.53 -31.01 -4.61
N VAL A 337 8.86 -30.94 -4.71
CA VAL A 337 9.56 -30.37 -5.87
C VAL A 337 9.27 -31.15 -7.15
N LYS A 338 9.10 -32.48 -7.06
CA LYS A 338 8.71 -33.32 -8.19
C LYS A 338 7.24 -33.21 -8.57
N ALA A 339 6.35 -32.98 -7.61
CA ALA A 339 4.92 -33.04 -7.82
C ALA A 339 4.40 -31.96 -8.78
N THR A 340 4.85 -30.71 -8.65
CA THR A 340 4.31 -29.55 -9.40
C THR A 340 5.30 -28.96 -10.41
N LYS A 341 4.80 -28.33 -11.49
CA LYS A 341 5.63 -27.49 -12.41
C LYS A 341 5.74 -26.03 -11.93
N GLY A 342 5.11 -25.70 -10.79
CA GLY A 342 5.14 -24.38 -10.15
C GLY A 342 4.24 -23.32 -10.77
N ASP A 343 3.38 -23.66 -11.75
CA ASP A 343 2.31 -22.77 -12.17
C ASP A 343 1.23 -22.70 -11.08
N VAL A 344 0.76 -21.49 -10.77
CA VAL A 344 -0.29 -21.21 -9.78
C VAL A 344 -1.28 -20.21 -10.34
N LEU A 345 -2.57 -20.51 -10.15
CA LEU A 345 -3.70 -19.66 -10.49
C LEU A 345 -4.65 -19.56 -9.29
N LEU A 346 -5.11 -18.36 -9.00
CA LEU A 346 -6.28 -18.08 -8.17
C LEU A 346 -7.23 -17.21 -8.98
N ALA A 347 -8.47 -17.65 -9.16
CA ALA A 347 -9.52 -16.91 -9.84
C ALA A 347 -10.75 -16.78 -8.94
N VAL A 348 -11.41 -15.63 -9.04
CA VAL A 348 -12.65 -15.29 -8.34
C VAL A 348 -13.65 -14.87 -9.42
N SER A 349 -14.80 -15.52 -9.49
CA SER A 349 -15.80 -15.28 -10.55
C SER A 349 -17.24 -15.39 -10.05
N ASP A 350 -18.17 -14.92 -10.89
CA ASP A 350 -19.63 -15.05 -10.66
C ASP A 350 -20.09 -14.56 -9.28
N LEU A 351 -19.43 -13.50 -8.76
CA LEU A 351 -19.86 -12.79 -7.57
C LEU A 351 -21.34 -12.43 -7.72
N LYS A 352 -22.12 -12.77 -6.70
CA LYS A 352 -23.54 -12.50 -6.59
C LYS A 352 -23.81 -11.93 -5.21
N ILE A 353 -24.95 -11.26 -5.07
CA ILE A 353 -25.54 -11.03 -3.77
C ILE A 353 -26.78 -11.92 -3.64
N LYS A 354 -26.81 -12.75 -2.60
CA LYS A 354 -28.05 -13.31 -2.09
C LYS A 354 -28.50 -12.44 -0.94
N GLY A 355 -29.58 -11.68 -1.15
CA GLY A 355 -30.37 -11.18 -0.04
C GLY A 355 -31.09 -12.35 0.61
N LYS A 356 -30.49 -12.99 1.62
CA LYS A 356 -31.26 -13.70 2.64
C LYS A 356 -31.29 -12.86 3.90
N THR A 357 -32.50 -12.62 4.39
CA THR A 357 -32.76 -12.40 5.81
C THR A 357 -32.99 -13.76 6.44
N THR A 358 -31.97 -14.34 7.09
CA THR A 358 -32.24 -15.39 8.07
C THR A 358 -32.84 -14.71 9.30
N PRO A 359 -34.04 -15.08 9.78
CA PRO A 359 -34.61 -14.48 10.97
C PRO A 359 -33.91 -15.03 12.22
N GLY A 360 -32.80 -14.40 12.60
CA GLY A 360 -32.28 -14.51 13.95
C GLY A 360 -33.05 -13.59 14.90
N ILE A 361 -32.85 -13.75 16.21
CA ILE A 361 -33.35 -12.82 17.22
C ILE A 361 -32.17 -12.41 18.09
N ASN A 362 -31.90 -11.11 18.18
CA ASN A 362 -30.90 -10.53 19.07
C ASN A 362 -31.29 -10.76 20.54
N PRO A 363 -30.34 -10.68 21.50
CA PRO A 363 -30.65 -10.85 22.93
C PRO A 363 -31.72 -9.88 23.50
N ASP A 364 -32.02 -8.79 22.79
CA ASP A 364 -33.06 -7.81 23.12
C ASP A 364 -34.45 -8.10 22.51
N GLY A 365 -34.59 -9.19 21.75
CA GLY A 365 -35.84 -9.57 21.06
C GLY A 365 -36.02 -8.94 19.67
N SER A 366 -35.10 -8.11 19.20
CA SER A 366 -35.16 -7.55 17.83
C SER A 366 -34.70 -8.57 16.77
N PRO A 367 -35.19 -8.49 15.52
CA PRO A 367 -34.73 -9.39 14.45
C PRO A 367 -33.24 -9.18 14.16
N ALA A 368 -32.43 -10.23 14.33
CA ALA A 368 -31.05 -10.24 13.88
C ALA A 368 -31.01 -10.57 12.39
N ILE A 369 -30.33 -9.72 11.60
CA ILE A 369 -30.10 -9.95 10.17
C ILE A 369 -28.74 -10.63 10.02
N GLU A 370 -28.74 -11.97 9.91
CA GLU A 370 -27.59 -12.65 9.33
C GLU A 370 -27.54 -12.35 7.83
N GLN A 371 -26.46 -11.69 7.38
CA GLN A 371 -26.17 -11.57 5.96
C GLN A 371 -25.50 -12.86 5.47
N ASP A 372 -26.16 -13.55 4.54
CA ASP A 372 -25.60 -14.71 3.83
C ASP A 372 -24.24 -14.30 3.20
N ILE A 373 -23.22 -15.17 3.34
CA ILE A 373 -21.89 -14.97 2.75
C ILE A 373 -22.05 -14.69 1.26
N LEU A 374 -21.44 -13.59 0.76
CA LEU A 374 -21.48 -13.19 -0.65
C LEU A 374 -21.17 -14.39 -1.57
N PRO A 375 -22.16 -14.95 -2.30
CA PRO A 375 -21.92 -16.15 -3.09
C PRO A 375 -21.00 -15.80 -4.26
N VAL A 376 -19.81 -16.37 -4.23
CA VAL A 376 -18.74 -16.15 -5.20
C VAL A 376 -18.10 -17.49 -5.52
N ASN A 377 -17.71 -17.71 -6.77
CA ASN A 377 -16.93 -18.87 -7.13
C ASN A 377 -15.44 -18.55 -6.94
N ILE A 378 -14.73 -19.41 -6.21
CA ILE A 378 -13.29 -19.36 -6.01
C ILE A 378 -12.69 -20.62 -6.64
N LEU A 379 -11.67 -20.42 -7.48
CA LEU A 379 -10.94 -21.48 -8.16
C LEU A 379 -9.45 -21.28 -7.97
N PHE A 380 -8.81 -22.21 -7.26
CA PHE A 380 -7.37 -22.40 -7.22
C PHE A 380 -6.96 -23.50 -8.20
N ALA A 381 -5.84 -23.33 -8.90
CA ALA A 381 -5.25 -24.40 -9.69
C ALA A 381 -3.71 -24.38 -9.62
N SER A 382 -3.10 -25.55 -9.73
CA SER A 382 -1.66 -25.69 -9.90
C SER A 382 -1.31 -26.82 -10.86
N SER A 383 -0.25 -26.62 -11.63
CA SER A 383 0.31 -27.60 -12.56
C SER A 383 0.82 -28.86 -11.86
N VAL A 384 0.59 -30.02 -12.46
CA VAL A 384 1.19 -31.31 -12.09
C VAL A 384 2.41 -31.57 -12.96
N ASN A 385 3.46 -32.14 -12.38
CA ASN A 385 4.69 -32.57 -13.04
C ASN A 385 4.86 -34.09 -12.95
N GLU A 386 5.13 -34.62 -11.75
CA GLU A 386 5.21 -36.06 -11.49
C GLU A 386 3.93 -36.53 -10.78
N LYS A 387 3.00 -37.16 -11.52
CA LYS A 387 1.69 -37.58 -10.99
C LYS A 387 1.80 -38.48 -9.74
N PRO A 388 2.65 -39.52 -9.66
CA PRO A 388 2.83 -40.31 -8.42
C PRO A 388 3.22 -39.49 -7.18
N SER A 389 4.09 -38.48 -7.33
CA SER A 389 4.41 -37.56 -6.23
C SER A 389 3.20 -36.68 -5.86
N PHE A 390 2.46 -36.16 -6.85
CA PHE A 390 1.24 -35.38 -6.58
C PHE A 390 0.11 -36.23 -5.96
N ASP A 391 -0.07 -37.49 -6.38
CA ASP A 391 -1.09 -38.39 -5.84
C ASP A 391 -0.93 -38.59 -4.32
N LYS A 392 0.31 -38.63 -3.81
CA LYS A 392 0.59 -38.64 -2.37
C LYS A 392 0.17 -37.33 -1.69
N LEU A 393 0.58 -36.18 -2.24
CA LEU A 393 0.19 -34.86 -1.73
C LEU A 393 -1.35 -34.69 -1.72
N PHE A 394 -2.02 -35.12 -2.79
CA PHE A 394 -3.47 -35.13 -2.91
C PHE A 394 -4.13 -36.03 -1.85
N SER A 395 -3.57 -37.20 -1.58
CA SER A 395 -4.05 -38.09 -0.51
C SER A 395 -3.93 -37.45 0.87
N ILE A 396 -2.85 -36.70 1.13
CA ILE A 396 -2.67 -35.93 2.38
C ILE A 396 -3.70 -34.79 2.45
N LEU A 397 -3.93 -34.05 1.36
CA LEU A 397 -4.97 -33.02 1.29
C LEU A 397 -6.38 -33.59 1.52
N GLN A 398 -6.68 -34.79 1.00
CA GLN A 398 -7.94 -35.49 1.28
C GLN A 398 -8.08 -35.83 2.77
N LYS A 399 -7.06 -36.43 3.38
CA LYS A 399 -7.02 -36.73 4.83
C LYS A 399 -7.21 -35.47 5.67
N LYS A 400 -6.45 -34.40 5.40
CA LYS A 400 -6.56 -33.12 6.14
C LYS A 400 -7.87 -32.40 5.93
N SER A 401 -8.48 -32.50 4.75
CA SER A 401 -9.84 -32.00 4.53
C SER A 401 -10.90 -32.78 5.32
N GLN A 402 -10.71 -34.08 5.56
CA GLN A 402 -11.59 -34.86 6.44
C GLN A 402 -11.39 -34.45 7.92
N GLU A 403 -10.15 -34.23 8.36
CA GLU A 403 -9.83 -33.73 9.71
C GLU A 403 -10.37 -32.31 9.96
N LEU A 404 -10.42 -31.46 8.93
CA LEU A 404 -10.84 -30.05 8.99
C LEU A 404 -12.22 -29.77 8.38
N GLN A 405 -13.10 -30.78 8.32
CA GLN A 405 -14.44 -30.69 7.71
C GLN A 405 -15.23 -29.40 8.02
N PRO A 406 -15.32 -28.90 9.27
CA PRO A 406 -16.07 -27.68 9.58
C PRO A 406 -15.67 -26.46 8.73
N ILE A 407 -14.44 -26.43 8.22
CA ILE A 407 -13.89 -25.35 7.38
C ILE A 407 -13.90 -25.76 5.90
N THR A 408 -13.67 -27.03 5.56
CA THR A 408 -13.50 -27.52 4.18
C THR A 408 -14.73 -28.13 3.53
N ASN A 409 -15.88 -28.24 4.22
CA ASN A 409 -17.09 -28.89 3.72
C ASN A 409 -17.61 -28.37 2.36
N ASN A 410 -17.29 -27.12 2.00
CA ASN A 410 -17.65 -26.50 0.72
C ASN A 410 -16.48 -26.44 -0.29
N VAL A 411 -15.40 -27.20 -0.07
CA VAL A 411 -14.20 -27.20 -0.94
C VAL A 411 -14.13 -28.53 -1.71
N HIS A 412 -14.29 -28.43 -3.02
CA HIS A 412 -14.14 -29.52 -3.96
C HIS A 412 -12.75 -29.44 -4.61
N PHE A 413 -12.04 -30.55 -4.69
CA PHE A 413 -10.71 -30.59 -5.29
C PHE A 413 -10.46 -31.90 -6.02
N GLN A 414 -9.78 -31.80 -7.15
CA GLN A 414 -9.55 -32.89 -8.08
C GLN A 414 -8.18 -32.78 -8.76
N LEU A 415 -7.75 -33.89 -9.34
CA LEU A 415 -6.43 -34.07 -9.92
C LEU A 415 -6.57 -34.84 -11.24
N ASN A 416 -5.96 -34.32 -12.31
CA ASN A 416 -5.71 -35.08 -13.54
C ASN A 416 -4.19 -35.19 -13.79
N ASN A 417 -3.77 -35.58 -14.99
CA ASN A 417 -2.34 -35.76 -15.31
C ASN A 417 -1.54 -34.45 -15.37
N ASP A 418 -2.19 -33.32 -15.65
CA ASP A 418 -1.55 -32.03 -15.93
C ASP A 418 -1.85 -30.96 -14.88
N TRP A 419 -2.97 -31.08 -14.16
CA TRP A 419 -3.52 -30.06 -13.28
C TRP A 419 -4.17 -30.64 -12.03
N PHE A 420 -3.90 -29.98 -10.91
CA PHE A 420 -4.73 -29.99 -9.72
C PHE A 420 -5.61 -28.74 -9.73
N ALA A 421 -6.87 -28.88 -9.35
CA ALA A 421 -7.78 -27.76 -9.17
C ALA A 421 -8.61 -27.94 -7.89
N ALA A 422 -8.85 -26.83 -7.19
CA ALA A 422 -9.65 -26.77 -5.96
C ALA A 422 -10.57 -25.54 -6.00
N GLY A 423 -11.77 -25.63 -5.47
CA GLY A 423 -12.72 -24.53 -5.48
C GLY A 423 -14.04 -24.87 -4.82
N ASN A 424 -14.93 -23.88 -4.70
CA ASN A 424 -16.24 -24.05 -4.05
C ASN A 424 -17.40 -24.35 -5.00
N SER A 425 -17.11 -24.65 -6.28
CA SER A 425 -18.05 -25.20 -7.25
C SER A 425 -17.42 -26.46 -7.88
N PRO A 426 -18.04 -27.65 -7.75
CA PRO A 426 -17.60 -28.85 -8.46
C PRO A 426 -17.56 -28.63 -9.98
N GLU A 427 -18.51 -27.88 -10.51
CA GLU A 427 -18.67 -27.62 -11.94
C GLU A 427 -17.49 -26.82 -12.48
N GLN A 428 -17.02 -25.80 -11.75
CA GLN A 428 -15.82 -25.05 -12.15
C GLN A 428 -14.55 -25.88 -12.07
N VAL A 429 -14.37 -26.68 -11.02
CA VAL A 429 -13.22 -27.59 -10.88
C VAL A 429 -13.18 -28.59 -12.03
N ASN A 430 -14.32 -29.24 -12.32
CA ASN A 430 -14.47 -30.16 -13.46
C ASN A 430 -14.16 -29.49 -14.80
N ALA A 431 -14.70 -28.29 -15.04
CA ALA A 431 -14.52 -27.57 -16.30
C ALA A 431 -13.07 -27.12 -16.50
N PHE A 432 -12.40 -26.60 -15.47
CA PHE A 432 -10.98 -26.22 -15.57
C PHE A 432 -10.08 -27.42 -15.94
N LEU A 433 -10.32 -28.57 -15.30
CA LEU A 433 -9.58 -29.81 -15.56
C LEU A 433 -9.87 -30.40 -16.94
N SER A 434 -11.11 -30.25 -17.42
CA SER A 434 -11.51 -30.63 -18.80
C SER A 434 -10.86 -29.75 -19.87
N GLY A 435 -10.33 -28.58 -19.48
CA GLY A 435 -9.76 -27.58 -20.36
C GLY A 435 -10.73 -26.45 -20.69
N GLY A 436 -10.18 -25.31 -21.10
CA GLY A 436 -10.96 -24.13 -21.49
C GLY A 436 -10.30 -23.38 -22.63
N ASN A 437 -11.11 -22.65 -23.38
CA ASN A 437 -10.72 -21.86 -24.54
C ASN A 437 -11.25 -20.42 -24.46
N ASN A 438 -11.47 -19.91 -23.24
CA ASN A 438 -11.87 -18.52 -23.06
C ASN A 438 -10.75 -17.59 -23.53
N ASN A 439 -11.10 -16.40 -24.01
CA ASN A 439 -10.15 -15.41 -24.51
C ASN A 439 -10.37 -14.10 -23.77
N PHE A 440 -9.80 -13.99 -22.57
CA PHE A 440 -9.94 -12.80 -21.75
C PHE A 440 -9.02 -11.69 -22.23
N ALA A 441 -9.51 -10.45 -22.28
CA ALA A 441 -8.70 -9.29 -22.65
C ALA A 441 -7.42 -9.18 -21.79
N PHE A 442 -7.53 -9.48 -20.49
CA PHE A 442 -6.41 -9.46 -19.56
C PHE A 442 -5.35 -10.54 -19.83
N THR A 443 -5.67 -11.67 -20.47
CA THR A 443 -4.69 -12.74 -20.74
C THR A 443 -3.48 -12.20 -21.50
N SER A 444 -3.71 -11.34 -22.49
CA SER A 444 -2.64 -10.71 -23.30
C SER A 444 -1.65 -9.85 -22.49
N ARG A 445 -2.07 -9.36 -21.31
CA ARG A 445 -1.26 -8.50 -20.44
C ARG A 445 -0.52 -9.27 -19.35
N LEU A 446 -1.09 -10.40 -18.92
CA LEU A 446 -0.54 -11.23 -17.83
C LEU A 446 0.36 -12.37 -18.35
N ALA A 447 0.09 -12.91 -19.55
CA ALA A 447 0.93 -13.95 -20.15
C ALA A 447 2.36 -13.44 -20.40
N GLY A 448 3.36 -14.29 -20.17
CA GLY A 448 4.77 -13.92 -20.27
C GLY A 448 5.33 -13.08 -19.11
N LYS A 449 4.47 -12.61 -18.19
CA LYS A 449 4.90 -11.96 -16.93
C LYS A 449 5.30 -13.01 -15.89
N SER A 450 6.10 -12.60 -14.92
CA SER A 450 6.55 -13.46 -13.80
C SER A 450 5.48 -13.57 -12.71
N PHE A 451 4.78 -12.46 -12.49
CA PHE A 451 3.54 -12.36 -11.70
C PHE A 451 2.54 -11.52 -12.51
N GLY A 452 1.25 -11.82 -12.38
CA GLY A 452 0.17 -11.12 -13.07
C GLY A 452 -1.13 -11.18 -12.28
N GLY A 453 -1.83 -10.06 -12.18
CA GLY A 453 -3.11 -9.93 -11.53
C GLY A 453 -4.04 -8.99 -12.28
N TYR A 454 -5.34 -9.26 -12.22
CA TYR A 454 -6.41 -8.43 -12.75
C TYR A 454 -7.58 -8.40 -11.75
N ILE A 455 -8.23 -7.24 -11.59
CA ILE A 455 -9.44 -7.06 -10.77
C ILE A 455 -10.43 -6.18 -11.53
N ASP A 456 -11.67 -6.65 -11.71
CA ASP A 456 -12.79 -5.87 -12.25
C ASP A 456 -13.50 -5.09 -11.14
N LEU A 457 -12.99 -3.90 -10.82
CA LEU A 457 -13.60 -3.02 -9.81
C LEU A 457 -15.04 -2.65 -10.18
N GLN A 458 -15.30 -2.39 -11.46
CA GLN A 458 -16.62 -2.00 -11.91
C GLN A 458 -17.62 -3.16 -11.78
N GLY A 459 -17.22 -4.38 -12.11
CA GLY A 459 -17.99 -5.60 -11.91
C GLY A 459 -18.33 -5.86 -10.45
N ILE A 460 -17.38 -5.62 -9.53
CA ILE A 460 -17.64 -5.69 -8.07
C ILE A 460 -18.71 -4.68 -7.68
N ILE A 461 -18.52 -3.40 -8.01
CA ILE A 461 -19.43 -2.32 -7.61
C ILE A 461 -20.83 -2.54 -8.22
N LYS A 462 -20.92 -2.91 -9.50
CA LYS A 462 -22.20 -3.22 -10.18
C LYS A 462 -22.94 -4.41 -9.57
N THR A 463 -22.22 -5.42 -9.10
CA THR A 463 -22.82 -6.54 -8.36
C THR A 463 -23.29 -6.13 -6.96
N MET A 464 -22.62 -5.16 -6.33
CA MET A 464 -22.97 -4.66 -4.99
C MET A 464 -24.08 -3.61 -4.98
N ALA A 465 -24.22 -2.79 -6.02
CA ALA A 465 -25.21 -1.71 -6.07
C ALA A 465 -26.67 -2.17 -5.81
N PRO A 466 -27.17 -3.30 -6.34
CA PRO A 466 -28.56 -3.73 -6.13
C PRO A 466 -28.94 -4.08 -4.69
N SER A 467 -27.96 -4.33 -3.80
CA SER A 467 -28.25 -4.59 -2.37
C SER A 467 -28.31 -3.32 -1.53
N THR A 468 -28.03 -2.15 -2.12
CA THR A 468 -28.18 -0.86 -1.43
C THR A 468 -29.63 -0.37 -1.55
N THR A 469 -30.27 -0.15 -0.40
CA THR A 469 -31.70 0.23 -0.33
C THR A 469 -31.92 1.71 -0.01
N ASP A 470 -30.95 2.36 0.63
CA ASP A 470 -30.99 3.79 0.90
C ASP A 470 -30.40 4.62 -0.26
N SER A 471 -30.86 5.87 -0.39
CA SER A 471 -30.50 6.75 -1.50
C SER A 471 -29.05 7.23 -1.46
N VAL A 472 -28.41 7.30 -0.30
CA VAL A 472 -27.03 7.78 -0.14
C VAL A 472 -26.05 6.70 -0.57
N SER A 473 -26.25 5.46 -0.12
CA SER A 473 -25.48 4.30 -0.57
C SER A 473 -25.66 4.07 -2.07
N LYS A 474 -26.89 4.18 -2.60
CA LYS A 474 -27.13 4.05 -4.04
C LYS A 474 -26.38 5.12 -4.85
N ALA A 475 -26.50 6.39 -4.49
CA ALA A 475 -25.77 7.47 -5.16
C ALA A 475 -24.23 7.28 -5.08
N THR A 476 -23.74 6.78 -3.94
CA THR A 476 -22.32 6.42 -3.75
C THR A 476 -21.88 5.30 -4.70
N MET A 477 -22.69 4.25 -4.86
CA MET A 477 -22.39 3.14 -5.78
C MET A 477 -22.49 3.56 -7.25
N ASP A 478 -23.47 4.38 -7.62
CA ASP A 478 -23.61 4.93 -8.98
C ASP A 478 -22.41 5.81 -9.34
N LEU A 479 -21.96 6.68 -8.42
CA LEU A 479 -20.76 7.50 -8.59
C LEU A 479 -19.50 6.64 -8.72
N SER A 480 -19.35 5.63 -7.87
CA SER A 480 -18.21 4.70 -7.87
C SER A 480 -18.14 3.86 -9.15
N THR A 481 -19.30 3.41 -9.66
CA THR A 481 -19.42 2.66 -10.92
C THR A 481 -18.95 3.48 -12.13
N ASN A 482 -19.17 4.80 -12.09
CA ASN A 482 -18.74 5.72 -13.15
C ASN A 482 -17.30 6.22 -12.99
N MET A 483 -16.63 5.92 -11.88
CA MET A 483 -15.23 6.28 -11.63
C MET A 483 -14.28 5.13 -11.94
N TRP A 484 -14.50 3.97 -11.31
CA TRP A 484 -13.56 2.85 -11.32
C TRP A 484 -13.88 1.85 -12.43
N GLN A 485 -12.86 1.42 -13.18
CA GLN A 485 -13.00 0.33 -14.16
C GLN A 485 -12.34 -0.96 -13.64
N ASP A 486 -11.02 -1.03 -13.70
CA ASP A 486 -10.27 -2.24 -13.39
C ASP A 486 -8.86 -1.94 -12.86
N VAL A 487 -8.22 -2.95 -12.30
CA VAL A 487 -6.81 -2.91 -11.88
C VAL A 487 -6.04 -4.00 -12.61
N TYR A 488 -4.86 -3.64 -13.12
CA TYR A 488 -3.85 -4.59 -13.56
C TYR A 488 -2.64 -4.52 -12.65
N MET A 489 -2.03 -5.67 -12.35
CA MET A 489 -0.77 -5.80 -11.63
C MET A 489 0.12 -6.76 -12.40
N TYR A 490 1.38 -6.43 -12.64
CA TYR A 490 2.31 -7.37 -13.27
C TYR A 490 3.77 -7.09 -12.90
N SER A 491 4.59 -8.13 -12.95
CA SER A 491 6.06 -8.01 -12.85
C SER A 491 6.73 -8.69 -14.02
N ASP A 492 7.66 -7.99 -14.67
CA ASP A 492 8.50 -8.55 -15.73
C ASP A 492 9.66 -9.41 -15.18
N GLY A 493 9.92 -9.33 -13.87
CA GLY A 493 11.03 -9.98 -13.18
C GLY A 493 12.17 -9.00 -12.85
N GLN A 494 13.41 -9.49 -12.92
CA GLN A 494 14.61 -8.67 -12.71
C GLN A 494 14.87 -7.80 -13.95
N LYS A 495 15.22 -6.53 -13.70
CA LYS A 495 15.80 -5.62 -14.69
C LYS A 495 16.90 -4.84 -14.00
N ASP A 496 18.09 -4.86 -14.60
CA ASP A 496 19.29 -4.24 -14.04
C ASP A 496 19.59 -4.78 -12.62
N ASP A 497 19.62 -3.92 -11.60
CA ASP A 497 19.86 -4.26 -10.20
C ASP A 497 18.59 -4.53 -9.36
N ALA A 498 17.40 -4.35 -9.93
CA ALA A 498 16.11 -4.40 -9.23
C ALA A 498 15.13 -5.42 -9.82
N PHE A 499 14.16 -5.85 -9.02
CA PHE A 499 12.94 -6.49 -9.52
C PHE A 499 11.90 -5.41 -9.80
N VAL A 500 11.36 -5.40 -11.03
CA VAL A 500 10.44 -4.35 -11.50
C VAL A 500 9.00 -4.85 -11.55
N GLY A 501 8.07 -3.98 -11.17
CA GLY A 501 6.65 -4.22 -11.24
C GLY A 501 5.89 -2.98 -11.70
N GLU A 502 4.67 -3.19 -12.19
CA GLU A 502 3.75 -2.13 -12.54
C GLU A 502 2.34 -2.48 -12.05
N MET A 503 1.65 -1.51 -11.45
CA MET A 503 0.23 -1.56 -11.16
C MET A 503 -0.45 -0.41 -11.89
N GLU A 504 -1.57 -0.70 -12.53
CA GLU A 504 -2.41 0.29 -13.19
C GLU A 504 -3.82 0.23 -12.61
N ILE A 505 -4.33 1.38 -12.16
CA ILE A 505 -5.73 1.57 -11.81
C ILE A 505 -6.36 2.35 -12.95
N ASN A 506 -7.27 1.70 -13.68
CA ASN A 506 -7.96 2.27 -14.82
C ASN A 506 -9.29 2.87 -14.39
N LEU A 507 -9.57 4.08 -14.87
CA LEU A 507 -10.81 4.81 -14.63
C LEU A 507 -11.72 4.72 -15.86
N VAL A 508 -13.03 4.90 -15.68
CA VAL A 508 -14.00 4.77 -16.79
C VAL A 508 -13.79 5.84 -17.86
N ASP A 509 -13.65 7.11 -17.46
CA ASP A 509 -13.28 8.20 -18.37
C ASP A 509 -11.79 8.09 -18.77
N LYS A 510 -11.54 7.85 -20.06
CA LYS A 510 -10.20 7.73 -20.66
C LYS A 510 -9.59 9.04 -21.11
N SER A 511 -10.37 10.12 -21.12
CA SER A 511 -10.02 11.42 -21.69
C SER A 511 -9.51 12.42 -20.65
N THR A 512 -10.05 12.39 -19.43
CA THR A 512 -9.68 13.31 -18.34
C THR A 512 -8.51 12.78 -17.51
N ASN A 513 -7.62 13.67 -17.04
CA ASN A 513 -6.55 13.30 -16.12
C ASN A 513 -7.09 12.69 -14.83
N SER A 514 -6.52 11.57 -14.39
CA SER A 514 -6.98 10.83 -13.20
C SER A 514 -6.93 11.62 -11.91
N LEU A 515 -6.04 12.60 -11.74
CA LEU A 515 -6.04 13.49 -10.57
C LEU A 515 -7.27 14.41 -10.54
N LYS A 516 -7.71 14.92 -11.70
CA LYS A 516 -8.95 15.69 -11.82
C LYS A 516 -10.17 14.81 -11.57
N LEU A 517 -10.19 13.60 -12.12
CA LEU A 517 -11.27 12.63 -11.88
C LEU A 517 -11.38 12.27 -10.38
N LEU A 518 -10.26 12.05 -9.69
CA LEU A 518 -10.23 11.85 -8.23
C LEU A 518 -10.76 13.07 -7.47
N ASN A 519 -10.36 14.29 -7.85
CA ASN A 519 -10.87 15.51 -7.24
C ASN A 519 -12.40 15.62 -7.36
N THR A 520 -12.93 15.46 -8.58
CA THR A 520 -14.38 15.51 -8.85
C THR A 520 -15.15 14.36 -8.19
N TYR A 521 -14.55 13.18 -8.10
CA TYR A 521 -15.11 12.04 -7.38
C TYR A 521 -15.21 12.31 -5.87
N LEU A 522 -14.14 12.80 -5.23
CA LEU A 522 -14.13 13.14 -3.81
C LEU A 522 -15.11 14.27 -3.47
N ASP A 523 -15.23 15.26 -4.34
CA ASP A 523 -16.22 16.34 -4.22
C ASP A 523 -17.66 15.83 -4.35
N SER A 524 -17.92 14.96 -5.31
CA SER A 524 -19.22 14.31 -5.48
C SER A 524 -19.57 13.40 -4.30
N MET A 525 -18.59 12.68 -3.75
CA MET A 525 -18.75 11.88 -2.52
C MET A 525 -19.13 12.76 -1.33
N ALA A 526 -18.43 13.88 -1.11
CA ALA A 526 -18.72 14.81 -0.01
C ALA A 526 -20.16 15.36 -0.10
N LYS A 527 -20.61 15.74 -1.30
CA LYS A 527 -21.99 16.18 -1.57
C LYS A 527 -23.03 15.11 -1.24
N ILE A 528 -22.75 13.83 -1.54
CA ILE A 528 -23.66 12.71 -1.28
C ILE A 528 -23.75 12.41 0.22
N THR A 529 -22.64 12.41 0.95
CA THR A 529 -22.63 12.11 2.40
C THR A 529 -23.12 13.28 3.26
N GLY A 530 -22.90 14.51 2.80
CA GLY A 530 -23.19 15.75 3.52
C GLY A 530 -22.41 15.90 4.85
N PRO A 531 -22.64 16.99 5.61
CA PRO A 531 -21.99 17.26 6.90
C PRO A 531 -22.51 16.38 8.05
N ARG A 532 -22.91 15.13 7.78
CA ARG A 532 -23.50 14.20 8.78
C ARG A 532 -22.48 13.55 9.73
N ARG A 533 -21.22 13.94 9.69
CA ARG A 533 -20.23 13.57 10.71
C ARG A 533 -20.09 14.66 11.77
N ASN A 534 -20.85 14.50 12.86
CA ASN A 534 -20.49 15.10 14.14
C ASN A 534 -19.00 14.81 14.45
N HIS A 535 -18.30 15.77 15.05
CA HIS A 535 -16.84 15.80 15.17
C HIS A 535 -16.21 14.81 16.16
N THR A 536 -16.77 13.60 16.30
CA THR A 536 -16.25 12.50 17.12
C THR A 536 -15.97 11.28 16.22
N ASP A 537 -14.98 10.49 16.61
CA ASP A 537 -14.57 9.21 15.97
C ASP A 537 -13.75 9.27 14.67
N ALA A 538 -13.21 10.44 14.30
CA ALA A 538 -12.05 10.52 13.39
C ALA A 538 -10.73 10.13 14.09
N HIS A 539 -10.75 9.08 14.92
CA HIS A 539 -9.54 8.38 15.31
C HIS A 539 -9.05 7.55 14.12
N VAL A 540 -8.29 8.18 13.23
CA VAL A 540 -7.42 7.45 12.32
C VAL A 540 -6.39 6.72 13.18
N ARG A 541 -6.71 5.48 13.56
CA ARG A 541 -5.69 4.54 14.00
C ARG A 541 -4.74 4.40 12.83
N TYR A 542 -3.49 4.81 13.02
CA TYR A 542 -2.41 4.51 12.10
C TYR A 542 -2.15 3.00 12.21
N THR A 543 -2.95 2.20 11.50
CA THR A 543 -2.66 0.80 11.28
C THR A 543 -1.53 0.75 10.26
N ASP A 544 -0.41 0.21 10.71
CA ASP A 544 0.72 -0.11 9.86
C ASP A 544 0.24 -1.18 8.85
N PRO A 545 0.40 -1.01 7.53
CA PRO A 545 -0.04 -2.01 6.56
C PRO A 545 0.57 -3.40 6.81
N ALA A 546 1.77 -3.47 7.40
CA ALA A 546 2.37 -4.73 7.84
C ALA A 546 1.65 -5.33 9.06
N SER A 547 1.06 -4.50 9.93
CA SER A 547 0.28 -4.95 11.08
C SER A 547 -1.09 -5.51 10.70
N GLU A 548 -1.76 -5.01 9.66
CA GLU A 548 -3.02 -5.61 9.19
C GLU A 548 -2.79 -6.96 8.51
N GLY A 549 -1.71 -7.10 7.72
CA GLY A 549 -1.30 -8.37 7.14
C GLY A 549 -0.90 -9.45 8.17
N LEU A 550 -0.42 -9.04 9.35
CA LEU A 550 -0.10 -9.93 10.47
C LEU A 550 -1.29 -10.18 11.41
N ALA A 551 -2.15 -9.19 11.65
CA ALA A 551 -3.38 -9.37 12.44
C ALA A 551 -4.35 -10.35 11.75
N ALA A 552 -4.38 -10.37 10.41
CA ALA A 552 -5.10 -11.38 9.64
C ALA A 552 -4.62 -12.84 9.88
N LEU A 553 -3.45 -13.04 10.50
CA LEU A 553 -2.89 -14.35 10.84
C LEU A 553 -3.07 -14.74 12.32
N GLU A 554 -3.52 -13.83 13.21
CA GLU A 554 -3.75 -14.13 14.63
C GLU A 554 -4.67 -15.34 14.88
N PRO A 555 -5.78 -15.54 14.13
CA PRO A 555 -6.65 -16.71 14.34
C PRO A 555 -5.99 -18.06 14.08
N VAL A 556 -4.86 -18.07 13.35
CA VAL A 556 -4.13 -19.29 12.93
C VAL A 556 -2.99 -19.63 13.90
N LEU A 557 -2.59 -18.69 14.76
CA LEU A 557 -1.45 -18.83 15.69
C LEU A 557 -1.87 -19.08 17.15
N HIS A 558 -3.18 -19.05 17.44
CA HIS A 558 -3.74 -19.18 18.79
C HIS A 558 -4.84 -20.27 18.91
N GLN A 559 -4.73 -21.35 18.14
CA GLN A 559 -5.47 -22.61 18.35
C GLN A 559 -4.49 -23.79 18.43
#